data_AF-A0A7W1DBA0-F1
#
_entry.id   AF-A0A7W1DBA0-F1
#
_cell.length_a   1.000
_cell.length_b   1.000
_cell.length_c   1.000
_cell.angle_alpha   90.00
_cell.angle_beta   90.00
_cell.angle_gamma   90.00
#
_symmetry.space_group_name_H-M   'P 1'
#
loop_
_entity.id
_entity.type
_entity.pdbx_description
1 polymer ?
#
loop_
_entity_poly.entity_id
_entity_poly.type
_entity_poly.pdbx_seq_one_letter_code
_entity_poly.pdbx_strand_id
1 'polypeptide(L)'
;MMKLALLFLLMSLAMTAKAQNCESPESECAALWTETAVKNSREVKNLTEAIALAKRKQWTSLIDVSTIEPITASIQIIRNVLGGGRFQENKQLIHALELRRSETVTRIRERVIALLLQIEDARTQLREKETALENFSQQIELFEVQYRAGDFDTEKMLAIWEKQKTFRSEIESLRAEIKQTEAALERFARPEMTIEKARESVIKQVTEAWKISGTSEELNLIILDADEKKRVFKSEILKIFPEGVKHLPDELQPREIYPTVKNSSEKVQYIGKAEKFDFNFVLFRRLN
;
A
#
# COMPACT_ATOMS: atom_id res chain seq x y z
N MET A 1 9.82 -21.05 14.24
CA MET A 1 9.65 -19.67 13.69
C MET A 1 8.38 -19.49 12.83
N MET A 2 7.84 -20.54 12.19
CA MET A 2 6.63 -20.46 11.34
C MET A 2 5.32 -20.05 12.06
N LYS A 3 5.18 -20.35 13.36
CA LYS A 3 3.99 -19.97 14.15
C LYS A 3 3.87 -18.47 14.44
N LEU A 4 4.98 -17.72 14.48
CA LEU A 4 4.95 -16.28 14.75
C LEU A 4 4.52 -15.46 13.52
N ALA A 5 4.95 -15.89 12.33
CA ALA A 5 4.58 -15.25 11.07
C ALA A 5 3.08 -15.44 10.75
N LEU A 6 2.52 -16.62 11.03
CA LEU A 6 1.09 -16.90 10.85
C LEU A 6 0.23 -16.08 11.82
N LEU A 7 0.69 -15.88 13.06
CA LEU A 7 0.01 -15.05 14.05
C LEU A 7 0.04 -13.57 13.67
N PHE A 8 1.15 -13.08 13.12
CA PHE A 8 1.24 -11.71 12.59
C PHE A 8 0.31 -11.49 11.40
N LEU A 9 0.18 -12.49 10.52
CA LEU A 9 -0.71 -12.43 9.36
C LEU A 9 -2.18 -12.47 9.79
N LEU A 10 -2.55 -13.36 10.71
CA LEU A 10 -3.90 -13.43 11.27
C LEU A 10 -4.28 -12.17 12.07
N MET A 11 -3.35 -11.58 12.82
CA MET A 11 -3.61 -10.30 13.50
C MET A 11 -3.73 -9.13 12.53
N SER A 12 -2.98 -9.13 11.42
CA SER A 12 -3.15 -8.11 10.37
C SER A 12 -4.51 -8.22 9.68
N LEU A 13 -5.00 -9.44 9.41
CA LEU A 13 -6.33 -9.67 8.84
C LEU A 13 -7.46 -9.34 9.82
N ALA A 14 -7.31 -9.66 11.11
CA ALA A 14 -8.30 -9.35 12.13
C ALA A 14 -8.42 -7.84 12.40
N MET A 15 -7.30 -7.10 12.32
CA MET A 15 -7.31 -5.64 12.44
C MET A 15 -7.92 -4.96 11.21
N THR A 16 -7.69 -5.47 9.99
CA THR A 16 -8.37 -4.96 8.79
C THR A 16 -9.88 -5.24 8.79
N ALA A 17 -10.31 -6.39 9.32
CA ALA A 17 -11.73 -6.72 9.42
C ALA A 17 -12.48 -5.84 10.44
N LYS A 18 -11.84 -5.46 11.55
CA LYS A 18 -12.41 -4.48 12.50
C LYS A 18 -12.41 -3.05 11.95
N ALA A 19 -11.39 -2.67 11.18
CA ALA A 19 -11.32 -1.36 10.54
C ALA A 19 -12.37 -1.19 9.40
N GLN A 20 -12.76 -2.29 8.76
CA GLN A 20 -13.74 -2.30 7.66
C GLN A 20 -15.20 -2.04 8.10
N ASN A 21 -15.54 -2.24 9.38
CA ASN A 21 -16.90 -2.04 9.90
C ASN A 21 -17.08 -0.73 10.68
N CYS A 22 -16.37 0.33 10.30
CA CYS A 22 -16.65 1.66 10.84
C CYS A 22 -17.87 2.27 10.15
N GLU A 23 -19.04 2.14 10.80
CA GLU A 23 -20.27 2.82 10.36
C GLU A 23 -20.30 4.31 10.73
N SER A 24 -19.42 4.78 11.63
CA SER A 24 -19.41 6.15 12.16
C SER A 24 -17.99 6.68 12.40
N PRO A 25 -17.73 8.00 12.24
CA PRO A 25 -16.45 8.66 12.53
C PRO A 25 -16.12 8.75 14.04
N GLU A 26 -16.66 7.85 14.86
CA GLU A 26 -16.37 7.82 16.29
C GLU A 26 -14.85 7.79 16.53
N SER A 27 -14.41 8.50 17.56
CA SER A 27 -13.00 8.77 17.85
C SER A 27 -12.13 7.51 17.90
N GLU A 28 -12.73 6.35 18.20
CA GLU A 28 -12.10 5.04 18.23
C GLU A 28 -11.76 4.51 16.84
N CYS A 29 -12.65 4.68 15.85
CA CYS A 29 -12.37 4.27 14.48
C CYS A 29 -11.27 5.13 13.85
N ALA A 30 -11.36 6.44 14.02
CA ALA A 30 -10.33 7.37 13.55
C ALA A 30 -8.97 7.06 14.20
N ALA A 31 -8.95 6.69 15.48
CA ALA A 31 -7.74 6.26 16.18
C ALA A 31 -7.17 4.96 15.60
N LEU A 32 -8.00 3.95 15.34
CA LEU A 32 -7.57 2.67 14.77
C LEU A 32 -6.96 2.84 13.36
N TRP A 33 -7.62 3.60 12.49
CA TRP A 33 -7.10 3.89 11.15
C TRP A 33 -5.82 4.73 11.20
N THR A 34 -5.76 5.71 12.11
CA THR A 34 -4.55 6.51 12.33
C THR A 34 -3.40 5.64 12.83
N GLU A 35 -3.62 4.78 13.81
CA GLU A 35 -2.59 3.88 14.33
C GLU A 35 -2.08 2.94 13.22
N THR A 36 -3.00 2.38 12.44
CA THR A 36 -2.68 1.50 11.31
C THR A 36 -1.87 2.25 10.25
N ALA A 37 -2.28 3.45 9.87
CA ALA A 37 -1.57 4.28 8.90
C ALA A 37 -0.20 4.74 9.40
N VAL A 38 -0.07 5.14 10.67
CA VAL A 38 1.21 5.51 11.30
C VAL A 38 2.15 4.30 11.34
N LYS A 39 1.66 3.12 11.74
CA LYS A 39 2.44 1.88 11.78
C LYS A 39 2.97 1.47 10.41
N ASN A 40 2.20 1.77 9.37
CA ASN A 40 2.51 1.38 8.00
C ASN A 40 3.25 2.46 7.20
N SER A 41 3.34 3.69 7.71
CA SER A 41 4.01 4.81 7.04
C SER A 41 5.54 4.64 6.99
N ARG A 42 6.08 4.66 5.76
CA ARG A 42 7.52 4.65 5.50
C ARG A 42 8.25 5.84 6.10
N GLU A 43 7.65 7.03 6.00
CA GLU A 43 8.26 8.25 6.53
C GLU A 43 8.41 8.16 8.05
N VAL A 44 7.39 7.67 8.76
CA VAL A 44 7.45 7.49 10.21
C VAL A 44 8.49 6.43 10.60
N LYS A 45 8.59 5.31 9.85
CA LYS A 45 9.61 4.29 10.08
C LYS A 45 11.02 4.84 9.88
N ASN A 46 11.28 5.50 8.74
CA ASN A 46 12.58 6.11 8.44
C ASN A 46 12.98 7.15 9.50
N LEU A 47 12.03 7.98 9.95
CA LEU A 47 12.28 8.95 11.02
C LEU A 47 12.59 8.24 12.35
N THR A 48 11.88 7.15 12.67
CA THR A 48 12.12 6.36 13.88
C THR A 48 13.51 5.72 13.87
N GLU A 49 13.93 5.17 12.72
CA GLU A 49 15.27 4.63 12.53
C GLU A 49 16.36 5.71 12.59
N ALA A 50 16.12 6.87 11.97
CA ALA A 50 17.03 8.01 12.03
C ALA A 50 17.19 8.53 13.47
N ILE A 51 16.11 8.62 14.24
CA ILE A 51 16.14 8.98 15.67
C ILE A 51 16.93 7.94 16.46
N ALA A 52 16.69 6.64 16.22
CA ALA A 52 17.42 5.58 16.91
C ALA A 52 18.92 5.63 16.61
N LEU A 53 19.30 5.88 15.36
CA LEU A 53 20.69 6.03 14.93
C LEU A 53 21.33 7.30 15.50
N ALA A 54 20.60 8.43 15.54
CA ALA A 54 21.05 9.67 16.15
C ALA A 54 21.26 9.50 17.67
N LYS A 55 20.35 8.81 18.37
CA LYS A 55 20.50 8.46 19.80
C LYS A 55 21.71 7.57 20.05
N ARG A 56 22.00 6.59 19.18
CA ARG A 56 23.24 5.78 19.26
C ARG A 56 24.49 6.64 19.06
N LYS A 57 24.47 7.55 18.07
CA LYS A 57 25.57 8.49 17.81
C LYS A 57 25.79 9.48 18.94
N GLN A 58 24.75 9.87 19.66
CA GLN A 58 24.84 10.73 20.83
C GLN A 58 25.71 10.08 21.93
N TRP A 59 25.50 8.80 22.20
CA TRP A 59 26.33 8.04 23.14
C TRP A 59 27.79 7.94 22.70
N THR A 60 28.05 7.68 21.40
CA THR A 60 29.44 7.61 20.91
C THR A 60 30.12 8.98 20.86
N SER A 61 29.35 10.07 20.67
CA SER A 61 29.88 11.44 20.64
C SER A 61 30.41 11.94 21.97
N LEU A 62 30.08 11.27 23.09
CA LEU A 62 30.69 11.53 24.40
C LEU A 62 32.16 11.08 24.46
N ILE A 63 32.56 10.11 23.62
CA ILE A 63 33.87 9.42 23.69
C ILE A 63 34.59 9.54 22.34
N ASP A 64 34.21 10.49 21.48
CA ASP A 64 34.81 10.62 20.16
C ASP A 64 36.25 11.17 20.26
N VAL A 65 37.24 10.26 20.17
CA VAL A 65 38.69 10.54 20.26
C VAL A 65 39.30 10.69 18.86
N SER A 66 38.58 11.27 17.89
CA SER A 66 39.04 11.41 16.50
C SER A 66 40.23 12.36 16.32
N THR A 67 40.66 13.08 17.36
CA THR A 67 41.90 13.86 17.34
C THR A 67 43.10 13.03 17.79
N ILE A 68 44.16 13.01 16.97
CA ILE A 68 45.44 12.32 17.23
C ILE A 68 46.14 12.89 18.48
N GLU A 69 45.80 14.11 18.90
CA GLU A 69 46.36 14.76 20.09
C GLU A 69 45.56 14.45 21.36
N PRO A 70 46.20 13.89 22.41
CA PRO A 70 45.52 13.45 23.63
C PRO A 70 44.97 14.62 24.49
N ILE A 71 45.55 15.82 24.37
CA ILE A 71 45.13 17.02 25.11
C ILE A 71 43.84 17.60 24.52
N THR A 72 43.74 17.69 23.18
CA THR A 72 42.52 18.17 22.52
C THR A 72 41.37 17.20 22.70
N ALA A 73 41.65 15.89 22.69
CA ALA A 73 40.65 14.87 22.95
C ALA A 73 40.04 14.98 24.36
N SER A 74 40.87 15.21 25.38
CA SER A 74 40.39 15.33 26.78
C SER A 74 39.58 16.61 27.01
N ILE A 75 39.96 17.74 26.42
CA ILE A 75 39.17 18.98 26.46
C ILE A 75 37.81 18.80 25.74
N GLN A 76 37.79 18.08 24.60
CA GLN A 76 36.54 17.80 23.87
C GLN A 76 35.61 16.87 24.66
N ILE A 77 36.14 15.84 25.32
CA ILE A 77 35.35 14.96 26.19
C ILE A 77 34.72 15.77 27.33
N ILE A 78 35.49 16.61 28.03
CA ILE A 78 34.96 17.46 29.11
C ILE A 78 33.87 18.40 28.58
N ARG A 79 34.10 19.03 27.41
CA ARG A 79 33.11 19.92 26.78
C ARG A 79 31.82 19.18 26.40
N ASN A 80 31.91 17.95 25.91
CA ASN A 80 30.76 17.13 25.55
C ASN A 80 30.03 16.59 26.80
N VAL A 81 30.76 16.24 27.87
CA VAL A 81 30.19 15.81 29.17
C VAL A 81 29.46 16.96 29.88
N LEU A 82 29.98 18.19 29.78
CA LEU A 82 29.31 19.40 30.27
C LEU A 82 28.15 19.86 29.37
N GLY A 83 27.78 19.05 28.37
CA GLY A 83 26.61 19.27 27.54
C GLY A 83 26.80 20.24 26.36
N GLY A 84 28.03 20.63 26.03
CA GLY A 84 28.37 21.47 24.89
C GLY A 84 28.86 20.68 23.67
N GLY A 85 29.19 21.39 22.58
CA GLY A 85 29.82 20.80 21.39
C GLY A 85 28.93 19.79 20.64
N ARG A 86 29.53 18.67 20.19
CA ARG A 86 28.85 17.64 19.38
C ARG A 86 27.67 16.97 20.11
N PHE A 87 27.71 16.93 21.45
CA PHE A 87 26.61 16.40 22.24
C PHE A 87 25.35 17.29 22.14
N GLN A 88 25.53 18.62 22.16
CA GLN A 88 24.44 19.58 22.02
C GLN A 88 23.88 19.61 20.60
N GLU A 89 24.75 19.53 19.59
CA GLU A 89 24.36 19.42 18.18
C GLU A 89 23.52 18.15 17.93
N ASN A 90 23.97 16.99 18.42
CA ASN A 90 23.21 15.75 18.32
C ASN A 90 21.88 15.82 19.06
N LYS A 91 21.82 16.47 20.22
CA LYS A 91 20.56 16.69 20.96
C LYS A 91 19.58 17.54 20.16
N GLN A 92 20.04 18.63 19.54
CA GLN A 92 19.20 19.46 18.66
C GLN A 92 18.71 18.69 17.44
N LEU A 93 19.58 17.87 16.82
CA LEU A 93 19.21 17.00 15.71
C LEU A 93 18.12 16.00 16.10
N ILE A 94 18.25 15.34 17.25
CA ILE A 94 17.24 14.40 17.76
C ILE A 94 15.91 15.11 17.98
N HIS A 95 15.92 16.29 18.61
CA HIS A 95 14.69 17.08 18.80
C HIS A 95 14.06 17.50 17.48
N ALA A 96 14.85 17.91 16.49
CA ALA A 96 14.34 18.25 15.15
C ALA A 96 13.70 17.03 14.45
N LEU A 97 14.30 15.84 14.58
CA LEU A 97 13.75 14.60 14.04
C LEU A 97 12.48 14.17 14.78
N GLU A 98 12.43 14.32 16.11
CA GLU A 98 11.25 14.04 16.94
C GLU A 98 10.10 14.98 16.59
N LEU A 99 10.38 16.27 16.39
CA LEU A 99 9.40 17.26 15.93
C LEU A 99 8.84 16.85 14.56
N ARG A 100 9.72 16.59 13.58
CA ARG A 100 9.31 16.15 12.24
C ARG A 100 8.48 14.86 12.27
N ARG A 101 8.80 13.91 13.16
CA ARG A 101 8.01 12.70 13.37
C ARG A 101 6.62 13.04 13.90
N SER A 102 6.51 13.92 14.90
CA SER A 102 5.21 14.34 15.44
C SER A 102 4.36 15.04 14.38
N GLU A 103 4.94 15.95 13.59
CA GLU A 103 4.26 16.62 12.47
C GLU A 103 3.75 15.63 11.42
N THR A 104 4.58 14.63 11.09
CA THR A 104 4.20 13.57 10.14
C THR A 104 3.03 12.75 10.68
N VAL A 105 3.05 12.38 11.96
CA VAL A 105 1.96 11.65 12.60
C VAL A 105 0.68 12.49 12.64
N THR A 106 0.76 13.78 12.96
CA THR A 106 -0.38 14.69 12.94
C THR A 106 -0.96 14.82 11.53
N ARG A 107 -0.11 14.96 10.50
CA ARG A 107 -0.56 15.01 9.10
C ARG A 107 -1.27 13.73 8.67
N ILE A 108 -0.75 12.56 9.07
CA ILE A 108 -1.40 11.27 8.81
C ILE A 108 -2.78 11.23 9.47
N ARG A 109 -2.87 11.66 10.74
CA ARG A 109 -4.13 11.72 11.49
C ARG A 109 -5.15 12.64 10.82
N GLU A 110 -4.75 13.86 10.47
CA GLU A 110 -5.61 14.83 9.77
C GLU A 110 -6.12 14.26 8.45
N ARG A 111 -5.26 13.57 7.69
CA ARG A 111 -5.67 12.96 6.42
C ARG A 111 -6.66 11.82 6.60
N VAL A 112 -6.47 10.96 7.60
CA VAL A 112 -7.43 9.88 7.95
C VAL A 112 -8.78 10.48 8.33
N ILE A 113 -8.79 11.49 9.21
CA ILE A 113 -10.02 12.16 9.64
C ILE A 113 -10.73 12.79 8.43
N ALA A 114 -10.00 13.49 7.56
CA ALA A 114 -10.58 14.09 6.36
C ALA A 114 -11.24 13.06 5.44
N LEU A 115 -10.62 11.90 5.22
CA LEU A 115 -11.18 10.82 4.40
C LEU A 115 -12.43 10.21 5.06
N LEU A 116 -12.42 10.01 6.38
CA LEU A 116 -13.58 9.48 7.11
C LEU A 116 -14.77 10.45 7.05
N LEU A 117 -14.53 11.76 7.23
CA LEU A 117 -15.56 12.79 7.10
C LEU A 117 -16.13 12.85 5.68
N GLN A 118 -15.31 12.71 4.65
CA GLN A 118 -15.77 12.64 3.26
C GLN A 118 -16.68 11.42 3.01
N ILE A 119 -16.34 10.26 3.56
CA ILE A 119 -17.18 9.06 3.47
C ILE A 119 -18.52 9.28 4.17
N GLU A 120 -18.51 9.87 5.37
CA GLU A 120 -19.73 10.12 6.13
C GLU A 120 -20.65 11.14 5.45
N ASP A 121 -20.09 12.24 4.93
CA ASP A 121 -20.84 13.24 4.18
C ASP A 121 -21.49 12.61 2.95
N ALA A 122 -20.72 11.87 2.14
CA ALA A 122 -21.25 11.16 0.98
C ALA A 122 -22.32 10.11 1.34
N ARG A 123 -22.16 9.38 2.45
CA ARG A 123 -23.17 8.44 2.97
C ARG A 123 -24.45 9.15 3.45
N THR A 124 -24.32 10.35 3.98
CA THR A 124 -25.46 11.16 4.41
C THR A 124 -26.24 11.68 3.21
N GLN A 125 -25.54 12.24 2.21
CA GLN A 125 -26.14 12.64 0.94
C GLN A 125 -26.78 11.46 0.21
N LEU A 126 -26.14 10.29 0.23
CA LEU A 126 -26.71 9.06 -0.35
C LEU A 126 -28.05 8.71 0.31
N ARG A 127 -28.11 8.69 1.65
CA ARG A 127 -29.36 8.40 2.39
C ARG A 127 -30.46 9.40 2.05
N GLU A 128 -30.14 10.69 2.02
CA GLU A 128 -31.11 11.74 1.65
C GLU A 128 -31.66 11.54 0.25
N LYS A 129 -30.79 11.22 -0.73
CA LYS A 129 -31.18 10.97 -2.12
C LYS A 129 -31.97 9.68 -2.29
N GLU A 130 -31.64 8.63 -1.55
CA GLU A 130 -32.39 7.38 -1.52
C GLU A 130 -33.81 7.59 -0.98
N THR A 131 -33.95 8.30 0.15
CA THR A 131 -35.26 8.68 0.69
C THR A 131 -36.04 9.59 -0.28
N ALA A 132 -35.38 10.54 -0.94
CA ALA A 132 -36.02 11.40 -1.94
C ALA A 132 -36.52 10.59 -3.16
N LEU A 133 -35.73 9.62 -3.64
CA LEU A 133 -36.14 8.73 -4.73
C LEU A 133 -37.30 7.82 -4.31
N GLU A 134 -37.29 7.31 -3.08
CA GLU A 134 -38.38 6.48 -2.55
C GLU A 134 -39.69 7.27 -2.51
N ASN A 135 -39.67 8.47 -1.93
CA ASN A 135 -40.83 9.37 -1.92
C ASN A 135 -41.30 9.73 -3.34
N PHE A 136 -40.35 9.99 -4.25
CA PHE A 136 -40.67 10.30 -5.64
C PHE A 136 -41.24 9.09 -6.38
N SER A 137 -40.78 7.87 -6.09
CA SER A 137 -41.31 6.64 -6.70
C SER A 137 -42.77 6.38 -6.34
N GLN A 138 -43.17 6.67 -5.10
CA GLN A 138 -44.57 6.60 -4.68
C GLN A 138 -45.45 7.61 -5.45
N GLN A 139 -44.92 8.80 -5.77
CA GLN A 139 -45.63 9.78 -6.61
C GLN A 139 -45.73 9.33 -8.07
N ILE A 140 -44.68 8.71 -8.60
CA ILE A 140 -44.67 8.15 -9.97
C ILE A 140 -45.79 7.13 -10.15
N GLU A 141 -45.99 6.24 -9.18
CA GLU A 141 -47.07 5.24 -9.25
C GLU A 141 -48.45 5.90 -9.41
N LEU A 142 -48.72 7.00 -8.70
CA LEU A 142 -49.96 7.76 -8.83
C LEU A 142 -50.09 8.40 -10.23
N PHE A 143 -49.01 9.00 -10.74
CA PHE A 143 -49.00 9.57 -12.08
C PHE A 143 -49.16 8.52 -13.18
N GLU A 144 -48.59 7.34 -13.01
CA GLU A 144 -48.75 6.23 -13.94
C GLU A 144 -50.19 5.73 -14.01
N VAL A 145 -50.90 5.68 -12.88
CA VAL A 145 -52.33 5.34 -12.86
C VAL A 145 -53.14 6.38 -13.63
N GLN A 146 -52.90 7.67 -13.41
CA GLN A 146 -53.57 8.76 -14.15
C GLN A 146 -53.25 8.71 -15.64
N TYR A 147 -51.99 8.44 -16.00
CA TYR A 147 -51.56 8.31 -17.39
C TYR A 147 -52.25 7.15 -18.10
N ARG A 148 -52.35 5.98 -17.46
CA ARG A 148 -53.06 4.82 -18.01
C ARG A 148 -54.57 5.05 -18.13
N ALA A 149 -55.14 5.89 -17.28
CA ALA A 149 -56.54 6.31 -17.37
C ALA A 149 -56.80 7.34 -18.49
N GLY A 150 -55.76 7.91 -19.09
CA GLY A 150 -55.85 8.95 -20.12
C GLY A 150 -55.98 10.38 -19.57
N ASP A 151 -55.89 10.55 -18.24
CA ASP A 151 -56.05 11.84 -17.54
C ASP A 151 -54.72 12.59 -17.36
N PHE A 152 -53.63 12.07 -17.91
CA PHE A 152 -52.29 12.65 -17.77
C PHE A 152 -51.58 12.75 -19.12
N ASP A 153 -50.82 13.83 -19.28
CA ASP A 153 -50.12 14.15 -20.52
C ASP A 153 -48.82 13.33 -20.69
N THR A 154 -48.58 12.84 -21.91
CA THR A 154 -47.39 12.04 -22.25
C THR A 154 -46.10 12.83 -22.06
N GLU A 155 -46.08 14.13 -22.42
CA GLU A 155 -44.87 14.94 -22.25
C GLU A 155 -44.49 15.09 -20.77
N LYS A 156 -45.49 15.31 -19.91
CA LYS A 156 -45.30 15.33 -18.45
C LYS A 156 -44.82 13.99 -17.91
N MET A 157 -45.37 12.87 -18.40
CA MET A 157 -44.95 11.53 -17.95
C MET A 157 -43.49 11.24 -18.34
N LEU A 158 -43.08 11.61 -19.55
CA LEU A 158 -41.69 11.50 -20.01
C LEU A 158 -40.74 12.33 -19.12
N ALA A 159 -41.12 13.56 -18.77
CA ALA A 159 -40.32 14.40 -17.88
C ALA A 159 -40.16 13.79 -16.47
N ILE A 160 -41.21 13.13 -15.96
CA ILE A 160 -41.18 12.43 -14.68
C ILE A 160 -40.20 11.24 -14.71
N TRP A 161 -40.25 10.41 -15.76
CA TRP A 161 -39.32 9.30 -15.92
C TRP A 161 -37.87 9.77 -16.10
N GLU A 162 -37.63 10.84 -16.86
CA GLU A 162 -36.28 11.39 -17.00
C GLU A 162 -35.75 11.90 -15.66
N LYS A 163 -36.59 12.58 -14.86
CA LYS A 163 -36.23 12.99 -13.51
C LYS A 163 -35.92 11.81 -12.59
N GLN A 164 -36.67 10.70 -12.70
CA GLN A 164 -36.39 9.47 -11.95
C GLN A 164 -35.02 8.90 -12.32
N LYS A 165 -34.69 8.90 -13.62
CA LYS A 165 -33.39 8.48 -14.13
C LYS A 165 -32.26 9.37 -13.62
N THR A 166 -32.47 10.69 -13.55
CA THR A 166 -31.50 11.62 -12.94
C THR A 166 -31.23 11.26 -11.48
N PHE A 167 -32.25 11.04 -10.66
CA PHE A 167 -32.07 10.63 -9.26
C PHE A 167 -31.26 9.34 -9.13
N ARG A 168 -31.54 8.33 -9.96
CA ARG A 168 -30.78 7.07 -9.96
C ARG A 168 -29.32 7.30 -10.34
N SER A 169 -29.06 8.11 -11.35
CA SER A 169 -27.69 8.46 -11.76
C SER A 169 -26.93 9.19 -10.65
N GLU A 170 -27.57 10.10 -9.92
CA GLU A 170 -26.96 10.78 -8.77
C GLU A 170 -26.61 9.80 -7.66
N ILE A 171 -27.52 8.88 -7.33
CA ILE A 171 -27.28 7.82 -6.32
C ILE A 171 -26.11 6.92 -6.73
N GLU A 172 -26.04 6.51 -7.99
CA GLU A 172 -24.92 5.70 -8.50
C GLU A 172 -23.59 6.45 -8.40
N SER A 173 -23.58 7.76 -8.71
CA SER A 173 -22.38 8.59 -8.59
C SER A 173 -21.88 8.69 -7.15
N LEU A 174 -22.79 8.90 -6.18
CA LEU A 174 -22.45 8.95 -4.75
C LEU A 174 -21.91 7.61 -4.24
N ARG A 175 -22.50 6.49 -4.66
CA ARG A 175 -22.00 5.15 -4.33
C ARG A 175 -20.59 4.91 -4.88
N ALA A 176 -20.32 5.38 -6.10
CA ALA A 176 -19.00 5.30 -6.70
C ALA A 176 -17.98 6.16 -5.94
N GLU A 177 -18.36 7.37 -5.51
CA GLU A 177 -17.53 8.27 -4.71
C GLU A 177 -17.18 7.65 -3.35
N ILE A 178 -18.16 7.12 -2.62
CA ILE A 178 -17.94 6.42 -1.34
C ILE A 178 -16.91 5.30 -1.52
N LYS A 179 -17.11 4.45 -2.53
CA LYS A 179 -16.22 3.32 -2.82
C LYS A 179 -14.79 3.78 -3.17
N GLN A 180 -14.65 4.89 -3.90
CA GLN A 180 -13.34 5.44 -4.24
C GLN A 180 -12.62 5.99 -3.00
N THR A 181 -13.35 6.69 -2.13
CA THR A 181 -12.80 7.26 -0.89
C THR A 181 -12.44 6.16 0.13
N GLU A 182 -13.26 5.12 0.25
CA GLU A 182 -12.94 3.92 1.02
C GLU A 182 -11.67 3.23 0.51
N ALA A 183 -11.55 3.05 -0.82
CA ALA A 183 -10.34 2.48 -1.42
C ALA A 183 -9.10 3.38 -1.19
N ALA A 184 -9.26 4.70 -1.18
CA ALA A 184 -8.18 5.63 -0.86
C ALA A 184 -7.74 5.51 0.60
N LEU A 185 -8.67 5.38 1.54
CA LEU A 185 -8.39 5.14 2.96
C LEU A 185 -7.67 3.80 3.18
N GLU A 186 -8.16 2.74 2.53
CA GLU A 186 -7.52 1.42 2.57
C GLU A 186 -6.09 1.45 2.02
N ARG A 187 -5.86 2.13 0.89
CA ARG A 187 -4.50 2.30 0.34
C ARG A 187 -3.60 3.06 1.30
N PHE A 188 -4.12 4.10 1.94
CA PHE A 188 -3.37 4.94 2.86
C PHE A 188 -2.93 4.20 4.12
N ALA A 189 -3.77 3.31 4.65
CA ALA A 189 -3.43 2.51 5.83
C ALA A 189 -2.90 1.12 5.50
N ARG A 190 -2.72 0.77 4.22
CA ARG A 190 -2.27 -0.56 3.82
C ARG A 190 -0.89 -0.84 4.41
N PRO A 191 -0.66 -2.03 4.99
CA PRO A 191 0.69 -2.41 5.41
C PRO A 191 1.65 -2.34 4.24
N GLU A 192 2.77 -1.69 4.50
CA GLU A 192 3.91 -1.70 3.60
C GLU A 192 4.26 -3.16 3.29
N MET A 193 4.07 -3.54 2.04
CA MET A 193 4.48 -4.85 1.60
C MET A 193 5.95 -4.77 1.30
N THR A 194 6.75 -5.55 2.03
CA THR A 194 8.15 -5.69 1.66
C THR A 194 8.21 -6.41 0.31
N ILE A 195 9.28 -6.17 -0.44
CA ILE A 195 9.52 -6.85 -1.73
C ILE A 195 9.43 -8.37 -1.53
N GLU A 196 9.92 -8.89 -0.40
CA GLU A 196 9.87 -10.32 -0.08
C GLU A 196 8.42 -10.81 0.11
N LYS A 197 7.57 -10.06 0.81
CA LYS A 197 6.16 -10.42 0.98
C LYS A 197 5.37 -10.34 -0.32
N ALA A 198 5.67 -9.34 -1.16
CA ALA A 198 5.10 -9.23 -2.49
C ALA A 198 5.54 -10.42 -3.37
N ARG A 199 6.83 -10.79 -3.30
CA ARG A 199 7.40 -11.96 -3.96
C ARG A 199 6.71 -13.26 -3.50
N GLU A 200 6.58 -13.49 -2.19
CA GLU A 200 5.85 -14.63 -1.62
C GLU A 200 4.39 -14.71 -2.11
N SER A 201 3.71 -13.56 -2.15
CA SER A 201 2.33 -13.48 -2.66
C SER A 201 2.25 -13.91 -4.13
N VAL A 202 3.17 -13.44 -4.97
CA VAL A 202 3.25 -13.84 -6.39
C VAL A 202 3.57 -15.33 -6.52
N ILE A 203 4.52 -15.87 -5.73
CA ILE A 203 4.83 -17.32 -5.73
C ILE A 203 3.56 -18.11 -5.46
N LYS A 204 2.80 -17.74 -4.43
CA LYS A 204 1.58 -18.43 -4.05
C LYS A 204 0.54 -18.40 -5.17
N GLN A 205 0.28 -17.23 -5.76
CA GLN A 205 -0.70 -17.07 -6.85
C GLN A 205 -0.33 -17.86 -8.11
N VAL A 206 0.95 -17.82 -8.51
CA VAL A 206 1.44 -18.55 -9.69
C VAL A 206 1.39 -20.05 -9.43
N THR A 207 1.77 -20.51 -8.24
CA THR A 207 1.71 -21.93 -7.86
C THR A 207 0.26 -22.44 -7.82
N GLU A 208 -0.67 -21.65 -7.29
CA GLU A 208 -2.10 -21.99 -7.28
C GLU A 208 -2.67 -22.09 -8.70
N ALA A 209 -2.37 -21.11 -9.56
CA ALA A 209 -2.78 -21.15 -10.97
C ALA A 209 -2.18 -22.36 -11.71
N TRP A 210 -0.94 -22.73 -11.41
CA TRP A 210 -0.26 -23.90 -11.98
C TRP A 210 -0.88 -25.23 -11.52
N LYS A 211 -1.31 -25.32 -10.27
CA LYS A 211 -2.04 -26.50 -9.78
C LYS A 211 -3.39 -26.66 -10.48
N ILE A 212 -4.07 -25.54 -10.75
CA ILE A 212 -5.36 -25.54 -11.47
C ILE A 212 -5.18 -25.99 -12.93
N SER A 213 -4.01 -25.75 -13.57
CA SER A 213 -3.75 -26.22 -14.92
C SER A 213 -3.53 -27.74 -15.06
N GLY A 214 -3.63 -28.51 -13.96
CA GLY A 214 -3.61 -29.98 -14.00
C GLY A 214 -2.22 -30.60 -14.20
N THR A 215 -1.15 -29.80 -14.11
CA THR A 215 0.24 -30.25 -14.19
C THR A 215 0.72 -30.77 -12.83
N SER A 216 1.22 -32.01 -12.78
CA SER A 216 1.77 -32.65 -11.57
C SER A 216 3.22 -32.27 -11.27
N GLU A 217 3.87 -31.54 -12.17
CA GLU A 217 5.26 -31.13 -12.03
C GLU A 217 5.42 -30.01 -10.99
N GLU A 218 6.39 -30.18 -10.08
CA GLU A 218 6.76 -29.13 -9.13
C GLU A 218 7.27 -27.89 -9.88
N LEU A 219 6.67 -26.74 -9.57
CA LEU A 219 7.06 -25.47 -10.17
C LEU A 219 8.26 -24.90 -9.42
N ASN A 220 9.47 -25.15 -9.95
CA ASN A 220 10.70 -24.50 -9.48
C ASN A 220 10.75 -23.04 -9.98
N LEU A 221 9.92 -22.19 -9.39
CA LEU A 221 9.75 -20.79 -9.78
C LEU A 221 10.88 -19.91 -9.21
N ILE A 222 11.51 -19.14 -10.09
CA ILE A 222 12.44 -18.07 -9.74
C ILE A 222 11.77 -16.73 -10.06
N ILE A 223 11.65 -15.89 -9.04
CA ILE A 223 11.08 -14.54 -9.19
C ILE A 223 12.17 -13.52 -8.98
N LEU A 224 12.36 -12.66 -9.98
CA LEU A 224 13.32 -11.57 -9.92
C LEU A 224 12.61 -10.23 -9.87
N ASP A 225 13.14 -9.31 -9.08
CA ASP A 225 12.61 -7.96 -8.97
C ASP A 225 13.00 -7.13 -10.21
N ALA A 226 12.08 -6.30 -10.67
CA ALA A 226 12.28 -5.43 -11.81
C ALA A 226 11.91 -3.97 -11.50
N ASP A 227 12.51 -3.06 -12.25
CA ASP A 227 12.22 -1.64 -12.22
C ASP A 227 10.84 -1.33 -12.83
N GLU A 228 10.44 -0.04 -12.80
CA GLU A 228 9.18 0.44 -13.39
C GLU A 228 9.07 0.18 -14.90
N LYS A 229 10.21 0.02 -15.59
CA LYS A 229 10.27 -0.35 -17.01
C LYS A 229 10.30 -1.88 -17.20
N LYS A 230 10.04 -2.63 -16.13
CA LYS A 230 10.02 -4.10 -16.09
C LYS A 230 11.36 -4.73 -16.52
N ARG A 231 12.46 -4.02 -16.26
CA ARG A 231 13.84 -4.51 -16.43
C ARG A 231 14.32 -5.05 -15.11
N VAL A 232 14.82 -6.28 -15.12
CA VAL A 232 15.33 -6.91 -13.91
C VAL A 232 16.57 -6.18 -13.42
N PHE A 233 16.68 -5.96 -12.11
CA PHE A 233 17.88 -5.36 -11.52
C PHE A 233 19.12 -6.22 -11.82
N LYS A 234 20.24 -5.57 -12.18
CA LYS A 234 21.48 -6.28 -12.54
C LYS A 234 21.93 -7.27 -11.46
N SER A 235 21.79 -6.92 -10.18
CA SER A 235 22.11 -7.79 -9.05
C SER A 235 21.21 -9.04 -8.95
N GLU A 236 19.93 -8.93 -9.32
CA GLU A 236 19.00 -10.06 -9.33
C GLU A 236 19.22 -10.96 -10.56
N ILE A 237 19.48 -10.38 -11.73
CA ILE A 237 19.82 -11.14 -12.95
C ILE A 237 21.02 -12.04 -12.73
N LEU A 238 22.08 -11.52 -12.09
CA LEU A 238 23.31 -12.26 -11.87
C LEU A 238 23.12 -13.50 -10.97
N LYS A 239 22.02 -13.60 -10.23
CA LYS A 239 21.67 -14.81 -9.45
C LYS A 239 21.25 -15.98 -10.35
N ILE A 240 20.70 -15.70 -11.54
CA ILE A 240 20.30 -16.74 -12.52
C ILE A 240 21.33 -16.85 -13.65
N PHE A 241 21.80 -15.71 -14.14
CA PHE A 241 22.70 -15.59 -15.29
C PHE A 241 24.03 -14.98 -14.82
N PRO A 242 24.97 -15.78 -14.30
CA PRO A 242 26.19 -15.29 -13.68
C PRO A 242 27.11 -14.53 -14.66
N GLU A 243 27.05 -14.87 -15.96
CA GLU A 243 27.77 -14.15 -17.03
C GLU A 243 27.03 -12.87 -17.50
N GLY A 244 25.89 -12.56 -16.88
CA GLY A 244 25.00 -11.46 -17.23
C GLY A 244 23.99 -11.83 -18.31
N VAL A 245 23.25 -10.83 -18.78
CA VAL A 245 22.19 -10.94 -19.81
C VAL A 245 22.73 -10.90 -21.24
N LYS A 246 24.05 -10.84 -21.45
CA LYS A 246 24.64 -10.58 -22.78
C LYS A 246 24.33 -11.66 -23.82
N HIS A 247 24.02 -12.88 -23.40
CA HIS A 247 23.62 -13.98 -24.28
C HIS A 247 22.10 -14.13 -24.42
N LEU A 248 21.31 -13.29 -23.76
CA LEU A 248 19.86 -13.27 -23.88
C LEU A 248 19.43 -12.23 -24.93
N PRO A 249 18.33 -12.48 -25.65
CA PRO A 249 17.76 -11.51 -26.57
C PRO A 249 17.27 -10.26 -25.81
N ASP A 250 17.18 -9.13 -26.50
CA ASP A 250 16.70 -7.86 -25.92
C ASP A 250 15.25 -7.96 -25.41
N GLU A 251 14.45 -8.86 -26.00
CA GLU A 251 13.08 -9.16 -25.58
C GLU A 251 12.89 -10.65 -25.29
N LEU A 252 12.49 -10.98 -24.06
CA LEU A 252 12.20 -12.35 -23.65
C LEU A 252 10.77 -12.75 -24.08
N GLN A 253 10.66 -13.89 -24.77
CA GLN A 253 9.39 -14.42 -25.27
C GLN A 253 8.79 -15.45 -24.30
N PRO A 254 7.50 -15.35 -23.95
CA PRO A 254 6.86 -16.30 -23.05
C PRO A 254 7.02 -17.76 -23.52
N ARG A 255 7.32 -18.66 -22.58
CA ARG A 255 7.55 -20.11 -22.77
C ARG A 255 8.84 -20.48 -23.51
N GLU A 256 9.66 -19.52 -23.92
CA GLU A 256 10.97 -19.80 -24.48
C GLU A 256 11.96 -20.25 -23.39
N ILE A 257 12.88 -21.14 -23.77
CA ILE A 257 13.85 -21.76 -22.89
C ILE A 257 15.22 -21.14 -23.14
N TYR A 258 15.83 -20.63 -22.08
CA TYR A 258 17.12 -19.95 -22.13
C TYR A 258 18.16 -20.69 -21.29
N PRO A 259 19.39 -20.86 -21.78
CA PRO A 259 20.49 -21.43 -20.99
C PRO A 259 20.99 -20.41 -19.95
N THR A 260 21.31 -20.88 -18.74
CA THR A 260 21.84 -19.99 -17.67
C THR A 260 23.25 -19.47 -17.98
N VAL A 261 24.04 -20.27 -18.68
CA VAL A 261 25.41 -19.97 -19.13
C VAL A 261 25.59 -20.51 -20.55
N LYS A 262 26.48 -19.91 -21.35
CA LYS A 262 26.80 -20.41 -22.70
C LYS A 262 27.30 -21.86 -22.60
N ASN A 263 26.54 -22.81 -23.15
CA ASN A 263 26.77 -24.27 -23.11
C ASN A 263 26.44 -24.99 -21.79
N SER A 264 25.61 -24.42 -20.91
CA SER A 264 25.11 -25.13 -19.72
C SER A 264 23.98 -26.12 -20.03
N SER A 265 23.92 -27.21 -19.27
CA SER A 265 22.75 -28.10 -19.22
C SER A 265 21.59 -27.49 -18.43
N GLU A 266 21.87 -26.54 -17.53
CA GLU A 266 20.85 -25.83 -16.78
C GLU A 266 20.10 -24.84 -17.68
N LYS A 267 18.79 -25.00 -17.72
CA LYS A 267 17.90 -24.18 -18.54
C LYS A 267 16.82 -23.54 -17.68
N VAL A 268 16.45 -22.33 -18.03
CA VAL A 268 15.33 -21.62 -17.41
C VAL A 268 14.32 -21.26 -18.49
N GLN A 269 13.05 -21.49 -18.21
CA GLN A 269 11.95 -21.09 -19.08
C GLN A 269 11.38 -19.77 -18.58
N TYR A 270 11.26 -18.78 -19.45
CA TYR A 270 10.59 -17.55 -19.07
C TYR A 270 9.07 -17.75 -19.06
N ILE A 271 8.43 -17.44 -17.93
CA ILE A 271 6.99 -17.61 -17.75
C ILE A 271 6.24 -16.32 -18.12
N GLY A 272 6.78 -15.18 -17.71
CA GLY A 272 6.14 -13.89 -17.95
C GLY A 272 6.51 -12.82 -16.93
N LYS A 273 5.71 -11.74 -16.92
CA LYS A 273 5.81 -10.63 -15.97
C LYS A 273 4.59 -10.64 -15.05
N ALA A 274 4.82 -10.33 -13.78
CA ALA A 274 3.75 -10.11 -12.81
C ALA A 274 3.93 -8.74 -12.17
N GLU A 275 2.82 -8.08 -11.89
CA GLU A 275 2.79 -6.82 -11.17
C GLU A 275 1.99 -7.02 -9.90
N LYS A 276 2.58 -6.64 -8.77
CA LYS A 276 1.94 -6.82 -7.48
C LYS A 276 2.38 -5.75 -6.49
N PHE A 277 1.41 -4.95 -6.02
CA PHE A 277 1.65 -3.90 -5.02
C PHE A 277 2.76 -2.93 -5.45
N ASP A 278 2.68 -2.45 -6.69
CA ASP A 278 3.65 -1.54 -7.32
C ASP A 278 5.06 -2.12 -7.54
N PHE A 279 5.26 -3.41 -7.26
CA PHE A 279 6.46 -4.14 -7.62
C PHE A 279 6.28 -4.87 -8.94
N ASN A 280 7.29 -4.77 -9.80
CA ASN A 280 7.37 -5.51 -11.04
C ASN A 280 8.24 -6.74 -10.83
N PHE A 281 7.75 -7.89 -11.29
CA PHE A 281 8.43 -9.16 -11.18
C PHE A 281 8.57 -9.82 -12.54
N VAL A 282 9.71 -10.49 -12.74
CA VAL A 282 9.98 -11.33 -13.91
C VAL A 282 10.10 -12.76 -13.42
N LEU A 283 9.33 -13.65 -14.06
CA LEU A 283 9.11 -15.02 -13.62
C LEU A 283 9.85 -15.99 -14.54
N PHE A 284 10.70 -16.83 -13.96
CA PHE A 284 11.37 -17.94 -14.63
C PHE A 284 11.03 -19.26 -13.96
N ARG A 285 10.99 -20.33 -14.73
CA ARG A 285 10.90 -21.70 -14.23
C ARG A 285 12.25 -22.36 -14.47
N ARG A 286 12.86 -22.94 -13.44
CA ARG A 286 14.04 -23.80 -13.63
C ARG A 286 13.58 -25.15 -14.21
N LEU A 287 14.19 -25.54 -15.32
CA LEU A 287 14.04 -26.86 -15.92
C LEU A 287 15.22 -27.71 -15.44
N ASN A 288 14.91 -28.85 -14.82
CA ASN A 288 15.90 -29.86 -14.46
C ASN A 288 16.19 -30.76 -15.65
#